data_AF-A0A820HS19-F1
#
_entry.id   AF-A0A820HS19-F1
#
_cell.length_a   1.000
_cell.length_b   1.000
_cell.length_c   1.000
_cell.angle_alpha   90.00
_cell.angle_beta   90.00
_cell.angle_gamma   90.00
#
_symmetry.space_group_name_H-M   'P 1'
#
loop_
_entity.id
_entity.type
_entity.pdbx_description
1 polymer ?
#
loop_
_entity_poly.entity_id
_entity_poly.type
_entity_poly.pdbx_seq_one_letter_code
_entity_poly.pdbx_strand_id
1 'polypeptide(L)'
;KDQLKNYSQDQIRNTENNLTDDNEYNHAALNNSQRQAIKNALENRLTLIQGPPGTGKTETSAWIIHLWLQNFFQEGQPILICAETHQAVDNLTRRLLQYRQYRLIRYGEPRTVAPDLHKYTMPTQIELLRREKQQSNPDMTTNKSLFGPAKPREIREIISKCQILCMTCSGVGILEPCLKFPFILIDEASQITDPNILIP
;
A
#
# COMPACT_ATOMS: atom_id res chain seq x y z
N LYS A 1 23.17 0.81 -18.81
CA LYS A 1 21.98 -0.08 -18.82
C LYS A 1 22.25 -1.39 -18.10
N ASP A 2 23.42 -2.02 -18.27
CA ASP A 2 23.70 -3.31 -17.61
C ASP A 2 24.00 -3.22 -16.10
N GLN A 3 24.52 -2.09 -15.61
CA GLN A 3 24.69 -1.86 -14.16
C GLN A 3 23.36 -1.80 -13.39
N LEU A 4 22.33 -1.12 -13.94
CA LEU A 4 20.98 -1.09 -13.36
C LEU A 4 20.35 -2.49 -13.35
N LYS A 5 20.58 -3.27 -14.42
CA LYS A 5 20.07 -4.63 -14.56
C LYS A 5 20.61 -5.62 -13.53
N ASN A 6 21.86 -5.45 -13.13
CA ASN A 6 22.50 -6.28 -12.12
C ASN A 6 22.07 -5.86 -10.71
N TYR A 7 21.95 -4.55 -10.48
CA TYR A 7 21.47 -4.01 -9.22
C TYR A 7 20.08 -4.53 -8.83
N SER A 8 19.11 -4.48 -9.74
CA SER A 8 17.76 -4.98 -9.44
C SER A 8 17.71 -6.50 -9.19
N GLN A 9 18.57 -7.29 -9.84
CA GLN A 9 18.68 -8.73 -9.61
C GLN A 9 19.24 -9.03 -8.21
N ASP A 10 20.30 -8.33 -7.82
CA ASP A 10 20.90 -8.49 -6.49
C ASP A 10 19.93 -8.09 -5.39
N GLN A 11 19.12 -7.04 -5.61
CA GLN A 11 18.09 -6.63 -4.67
C GLN A 11 16.99 -7.67 -4.48
N ILE A 12 16.45 -8.21 -5.58
CA ILE A 12 15.43 -9.27 -5.51
C ILE A 12 15.99 -10.46 -4.73
N ARG A 13 17.22 -10.88 -5.04
CA ARG A 13 17.86 -12.03 -4.38
C ARG A 13 18.15 -11.78 -2.90
N ASN A 14 18.64 -10.60 -2.55
CA ASN A 14 18.91 -10.22 -1.16
C ASN A 14 17.61 -10.19 -0.34
N THR A 15 16.53 -9.67 -0.91
CA THR A 15 15.22 -9.68 -0.27
C THR A 15 14.62 -11.09 -0.17
N GLU A 16 14.79 -11.95 -1.18
CA GLU A 16 14.41 -13.38 -1.10
C GLU A 16 15.13 -14.07 0.07
N ASN A 17 16.43 -13.85 0.24
CA ASN A 17 17.18 -14.43 1.34
C ASN A 17 16.75 -13.90 2.72
N ASN A 18 16.54 -12.57 2.85
CA ASN A 18 16.13 -11.97 4.12
C ASN A 18 14.73 -12.45 4.57
N LEU A 19 13.79 -12.62 3.63
CA LEU A 19 12.44 -13.11 3.95
C LEU A 19 12.41 -14.61 4.28
N THR A 20 13.37 -15.40 3.79
CA THR A 20 13.51 -16.81 4.19
C THR A 20 14.15 -16.98 5.58
N ASP A 21 14.98 -16.03 6.00
CA ASP A 21 15.65 -16.07 7.32
C ASP A 21 14.73 -15.67 8.49
N ASP A 22 13.68 -14.89 8.22
CA ASP A 22 12.71 -14.44 9.23
C ASP A 22 11.78 -15.57 9.77
N ASN A 23 11.95 -16.83 9.33
CA ASN A 23 11.40 -18.11 9.86
C ASN A 23 9.89 -18.21 10.19
N GLU A 24 9.11 -17.13 10.06
CA GLU A 24 7.71 -17.09 10.50
C GLU A 24 6.73 -17.23 9.31
N TYR A 25 7.20 -17.03 8.07
CA TYR A 25 6.39 -17.16 6.86
C TYR A 25 7.13 -17.95 5.77
N ASN A 26 6.59 -19.13 5.45
CA ASN A 26 7.10 -20.00 4.40
C ASN A 26 6.74 -19.42 3.02
N HIS A 27 7.45 -18.38 2.59
CA HIS A 27 7.25 -17.76 1.30
C HIS A 27 7.74 -18.70 0.19
N ALA A 28 6.85 -19.07 -0.73
CA ALA A 28 7.23 -19.84 -1.91
C ALA A 28 8.23 -19.02 -2.73
N ALA A 29 9.36 -19.64 -3.10
CA ALA A 29 10.38 -19.00 -3.93
C ALA A 29 9.76 -18.47 -5.23
N LEU A 30 10.13 -17.25 -5.63
CA LEU A 30 9.60 -16.67 -6.85
C LEU A 30 10.03 -17.49 -8.07
N ASN A 31 9.13 -17.69 -9.02
CA ASN A 31 9.50 -18.28 -10.29
C ASN A 31 10.14 -17.22 -11.22
N ASN A 32 10.76 -17.66 -12.31
CA ASN A 32 11.47 -16.78 -13.25
C ASN A 32 10.57 -15.68 -13.86
N SER A 33 9.30 -16.00 -14.16
CA SER A 33 8.36 -15.00 -14.69
C SER A 33 8.01 -13.92 -13.68
N GLN A 34 7.85 -14.29 -12.40
CA GLN A 34 7.61 -13.33 -11.31
C GLN A 34 8.84 -12.46 -11.06
N ARG A 35 10.05 -13.04 -11.00
CA ARG A 35 11.30 -12.26 -10.88
C ARG A 35 11.46 -11.28 -12.02
N GLN A 36 11.16 -11.69 -13.25
CA GLN A 36 11.22 -10.80 -14.41
C GLN A 36 10.18 -9.67 -14.34
N ALA A 37 8.95 -9.97 -13.89
CA ALA A 37 7.92 -8.97 -13.70
C ALA A 37 8.31 -7.94 -12.63
N ILE A 38 8.85 -8.39 -11.49
CA ILE A 38 9.36 -7.55 -10.42
C ILE A 38 10.50 -6.65 -10.93
N LYS A 39 11.48 -7.25 -11.61
CA LYS A 39 12.58 -6.50 -12.22
C LYS A 39 12.08 -5.41 -13.16
N ASN A 40 11.14 -5.75 -14.05
CA ASN A 40 10.56 -4.78 -14.97
C ASN A 40 9.86 -3.64 -14.23
N ALA A 41 9.14 -3.91 -13.13
CA ALA A 41 8.48 -2.90 -12.32
C ALA A 41 9.45 -1.98 -11.56
N LEU A 42 10.66 -2.43 -11.26
CA LEU A 42 11.71 -1.59 -10.66
C LEU A 42 12.41 -0.70 -11.69
N GLU A 43 12.56 -1.17 -12.93
CA GLU A 43 13.35 -0.51 -13.96
C GLU A 43 12.55 0.40 -14.90
N ASN A 44 11.24 0.14 -15.06
CA ASN A 44 10.40 0.82 -16.03
C ASN A 44 9.34 1.71 -15.38
N ARG A 45 9.02 2.83 -16.03
CA ARG A 45 7.96 3.77 -15.60
C ARG A 45 6.56 3.17 -15.64
N LEU A 46 6.33 2.20 -16.52
CA LEU A 46 5.08 1.48 -16.67
C LEU A 46 5.40 0.02 -16.93
N THR A 47 4.79 -0.87 -16.16
CA THR A 47 4.90 -2.32 -16.33
C THR A 47 3.51 -2.93 -16.28
N LEU A 48 3.17 -3.73 -17.28
CA LEU A 48 1.95 -4.51 -17.30
C LEU A 48 2.29 -5.96 -16.95
N ILE A 49 1.62 -6.50 -15.93
CA ILE A 49 1.82 -7.87 -15.47
C ILE A 49 0.54 -8.64 -15.77
N GLN A 50 0.64 -9.60 -16.68
CA GLN A 50 -0.47 -10.47 -17.06
C GLN A 50 -0.21 -11.89 -16.58
N GLY A 51 -1.26 -12.56 -16.11
CA GLY A 51 -1.20 -13.97 -15.76
C GLY A 51 -2.60 -14.56 -15.57
N PRO A 52 -2.82 -15.84 -15.90
CA PRO A 52 -4.04 -16.57 -15.57
C PRO A 52 -4.42 -16.50 -14.06
N PRO A 53 -5.64 -16.90 -13.68
CA PRO A 53 -6.00 -17.07 -12.27
C PRO A 53 -5.04 -18.03 -11.55
N GLY A 54 -4.67 -17.73 -10.30
CA GLY A 54 -3.78 -18.58 -9.50
C GLY A 54 -2.27 -18.46 -9.78
N THR A 55 -1.82 -17.63 -10.72
CA THR A 55 -0.38 -17.49 -11.05
C THR A 55 0.42 -16.56 -10.12
N GLY A 56 -0.10 -16.28 -8.92
CA GLY A 56 0.60 -15.46 -7.93
C GLY A 56 0.79 -13.99 -8.31
N LYS A 57 -0.16 -13.37 -9.04
CA LYS A 57 -0.10 -11.93 -9.36
C LYS A 57 -0.11 -11.04 -8.11
N THR A 58 -0.96 -11.35 -7.14
CA THR A 58 -1.03 -10.63 -5.85
C THR A 58 0.26 -10.81 -5.05
N GLU A 59 0.87 -12.00 -5.08
CA GLU A 59 2.19 -12.26 -4.49
C GLU A 59 3.26 -11.38 -5.16
N THR A 60 3.30 -11.38 -6.50
CA THR A 60 4.23 -10.57 -7.29
C THR A 60 4.05 -9.07 -7.00
N SER A 61 2.80 -8.62 -6.85
CA SER A 61 2.48 -7.22 -6.52
C SER A 61 3.00 -6.83 -5.15
N ALA A 62 2.81 -7.69 -4.13
CA ALA A 62 3.31 -7.45 -2.79
C ALA A 62 4.85 -7.36 -2.76
N TRP A 63 5.53 -8.22 -3.53
CA TRP A 63 6.98 -8.15 -3.74
C TRP A 63 7.44 -6.83 -4.37
N ILE A 64 6.75 -6.36 -5.40
CA ILE A 64 7.04 -5.07 -6.04
C ILE A 64 6.92 -3.93 -5.04
N ILE A 65 5.82 -3.89 -4.29
CA ILE A 65 5.56 -2.86 -3.28
C ILE A 65 6.64 -2.89 -2.19
N HIS A 66 6.98 -4.07 -1.69
CA HIS A 66 8.04 -4.23 -0.69
C HIS A 66 9.37 -3.67 -1.21
N LEU A 67 9.77 -4.02 -2.43
CA LEU A 67 11.02 -3.55 -3.02
C LEU A 67 10.99 -2.06 -3.36
N TRP A 68 9.85 -1.50 -3.80
CA TRP A 68 9.71 -0.06 -3.94
C TRP A 68 9.91 0.67 -2.62
N LEU A 69 9.36 0.12 -1.52
CA LEU A 69 9.55 0.71 -0.19
C LEU A 69 11.01 0.66 0.27
N GLN A 70 11.70 -0.46 0.08
CA GLN A 70 13.09 -0.59 0.52
C GLN A 70 14.04 0.35 -0.24
N ASN A 71 13.75 0.64 -1.50
CA ASN A 71 14.71 1.29 -2.39
C ASN A 71 14.41 2.74 -2.73
N PHE A 72 13.14 3.13 -2.71
CA PHE A 72 12.71 4.41 -3.27
C PHE A 72 11.75 5.20 -2.37
N PHE A 73 11.39 4.68 -1.19
CA PHE A 73 10.45 5.37 -0.31
C PHE A 73 10.98 6.72 0.17
N GLN A 74 10.11 7.73 0.13
CA GLN A 74 10.34 9.04 0.70
C GLN A 74 9.15 9.40 1.60
N GLU A 75 9.43 9.93 2.79
CA GLU A 75 8.38 10.34 3.73
C GLU A 75 7.47 11.40 3.07
N GLY A 76 6.15 11.29 3.27
CA GLY A 76 5.16 12.14 2.62
C GLY A 76 4.82 11.75 1.17
N GLN A 77 5.46 10.73 0.60
CA GLN A 77 5.18 10.19 -0.73
C GLN A 77 4.87 8.68 -0.63
N PRO A 78 3.69 8.30 -0.11
CA PRO A 78 3.31 6.90 0.02
C PRO A 78 3.18 6.23 -1.36
N ILE A 79 3.29 4.91 -1.37
CA ILE A 79 2.91 4.08 -2.52
C ILE A 79 1.39 3.98 -2.53
N LEU A 80 0.76 4.31 -3.66
CA LEU A 80 -0.68 4.14 -3.84
C LEU A 80 -0.97 2.75 -4.38
N ILE A 81 -1.92 2.06 -3.74
CA ILE A 81 -2.44 0.78 -4.18
C ILE A 81 -3.93 0.92 -4.43
N CYS A 82 -4.34 0.58 -5.64
CA CYS A 82 -5.72 0.63 -6.08
C CYS A 82 -6.17 -0.73 -6.59
N ALA A 83 -7.45 -1.05 -6.39
CA ALA A 83 -8.14 -2.12 -7.09
C ALA A 83 -9.63 -1.75 -7.23
N GLU A 84 -10.33 -2.41 -8.15
CA GLU A 84 -11.74 -2.08 -8.42
C GLU A 84 -12.66 -2.43 -7.23
N THR A 85 -12.43 -3.57 -6.59
CA THR A 85 -13.28 -4.09 -5.52
C THR A 85 -12.65 -3.95 -4.14
N HIS A 86 -13.47 -3.75 -3.11
CA HIS A 86 -12.97 -3.76 -1.73
C HIS A 86 -12.25 -5.06 -1.36
N GLN A 87 -12.73 -6.20 -1.86
CA GLN A 87 -12.14 -7.51 -1.61
C GLN A 87 -10.74 -7.64 -2.20
N ALA A 88 -10.50 -7.14 -3.42
CA ALA A 88 -9.17 -7.14 -4.03
C ALA A 88 -8.17 -6.30 -3.23
N VAL A 89 -8.58 -5.08 -2.81
CA VAL A 89 -7.75 -4.23 -1.95
C VAL A 89 -7.42 -4.91 -0.63
N ASP A 90 -8.40 -5.55 0.00
CA ASP A 90 -8.23 -6.24 1.28
C ASP A 90 -7.32 -7.47 1.14
N ASN A 91 -7.45 -8.24 0.05
CA ASN A 91 -6.59 -9.40 -0.24
C ASN A 91 -5.13 -9.00 -0.40
N LEU A 92 -4.85 -7.94 -1.17
CA LEU A 92 -3.50 -7.43 -1.33
C LEU A 92 -2.97 -6.82 -0.02
N THR A 93 -3.82 -6.12 0.74
CA THR A 93 -3.45 -5.57 2.06
C THR A 93 -3.03 -6.68 3.02
N ARG A 94 -3.80 -7.77 3.14
CA ARG A 94 -3.43 -8.94 3.95
C ARG A 94 -2.12 -9.54 3.48
N ARG A 95 -1.95 -9.68 2.15
CA ARG A 95 -0.72 -10.22 1.58
C ARG A 95 0.50 -9.40 1.99
N LEU A 96 0.42 -8.07 1.94
CA LEU A 96 1.49 -7.19 2.39
C LEU A 96 1.80 -7.39 3.88
N LEU A 97 0.77 -7.44 4.72
CA LEU A 97 0.92 -7.58 6.16
C LEU A 97 1.55 -8.93 6.59
N GLN A 98 1.60 -9.93 5.71
CA GLN A 98 2.33 -11.18 5.95
C GLN A 98 3.85 -10.98 5.93
N TYR A 99 4.38 -10.02 5.16
CA TYR A 99 5.84 -9.81 5.09
C TYR A 99 6.36 -8.96 6.23
N ARG A 100 5.63 -7.90 6.58
CA ARG A 100 6.04 -6.93 7.60
C ARG A 100 4.87 -6.08 8.06
N GLN A 101 4.99 -5.55 9.28
CA GLN A 101 4.18 -4.43 9.71
C GLN A 101 4.63 -3.13 9.03
N TYR A 102 3.87 -2.68 8.04
CA TYR A 102 4.05 -1.37 7.39
C TYR A 102 3.20 -0.29 8.06
N ARG A 103 3.59 0.98 7.90
CA ARG A 103 2.69 2.13 8.13
C ARG A 103 1.67 2.22 7.01
N LEU A 104 0.73 1.29 7.01
CA LEU A 104 -0.29 1.11 5.97
C LEU A 104 -1.62 1.73 6.39
N ILE A 105 -2.27 2.36 5.42
CA ILE A 105 -3.62 2.91 5.54
C ILE A 105 -4.53 2.22 4.53
N ARG A 106 -5.62 1.62 5.02
CA ARG A 106 -6.73 1.13 4.19
C ARG A 106 -7.82 2.19 4.12
N TYR A 107 -7.75 3.07 3.13
CA TYR A 107 -8.72 4.15 2.96
C TYR A 107 -10.09 3.59 2.52
N GLY A 108 -11.09 3.73 3.38
CA GLY A 108 -12.45 3.23 3.16
C GLY A 108 -13.25 3.16 4.46
N GLU A 109 -14.57 3.03 4.32
CA GLU A 109 -15.47 2.91 5.47
C GLU A 109 -15.39 1.50 6.09
N PRO A 110 -15.38 1.34 7.43
CA PRO A 110 -15.29 0.03 8.09
C PRO A 110 -16.35 -0.98 7.62
N ARG A 111 -17.55 -0.53 7.25
CA ARG A 111 -18.62 -1.39 6.71
C ARG A 111 -18.28 -2.06 5.37
N THR A 112 -17.29 -1.53 4.65
CA THR A 112 -16.84 -2.03 3.35
C THR A 112 -15.49 -2.74 3.41
N VAL A 113 -14.82 -2.68 4.56
CA VAL A 113 -13.49 -3.23 4.80
C VAL A 113 -13.64 -4.46 5.68
N ALA A 114 -12.86 -5.49 5.40
CA ALA A 114 -12.89 -6.69 6.21
C ALA A 114 -12.52 -6.42 7.68
N PRO A 115 -13.17 -7.10 8.65
CA PRO A 115 -13.02 -6.81 10.07
C PRO A 115 -11.57 -6.85 10.59
N ASP A 116 -10.77 -7.77 10.08
CA ASP A 116 -9.36 -7.92 10.44
C ASP A 116 -8.48 -6.73 10.04
N LEU A 117 -8.94 -5.93 9.07
CA LEU A 117 -8.26 -4.75 8.56
C LEU A 117 -8.79 -3.44 9.14
N HIS A 118 -9.83 -3.46 10.00
CA HIS A 118 -10.43 -2.25 10.58
C HIS A 118 -9.40 -1.35 11.26
N LYS A 119 -8.41 -1.95 11.94
CA LYS A 119 -7.30 -1.22 12.57
C LYS A 119 -6.49 -0.34 11.61
N TYR A 120 -6.45 -0.65 10.31
CA TYR A 120 -5.73 0.13 9.30
C TYR A 120 -6.62 1.17 8.61
N THR A 121 -7.92 1.24 8.94
CA THR A 121 -8.84 2.15 8.26
C THR A 121 -8.62 3.60 8.67
N MET A 122 -8.84 4.53 7.75
CA MET A 122 -8.69 5.96 8.05
C MET A 122 -9.49 6.44 9.28
N PRO A 123 -10.78 6.05 9.46
CA PRO A 123 -11.51 6.42 10.67
C PRO A 123 -10.83 5.95 11.96
N THR A 124 -10.35 4.71 12.01
CA THR A 124 -9.62 4.19 13.18
C THR A 124 -8.30 4.93 13.39
N GLN A 125 -7.58 5.25 12.32
CA GLN A 125 -6.30 5.96 12.40
C GLN A 125 -6.46 7.41 12.89
N ILE A 126 -7.57 8.07 12.52
CA ILE A 126 -7.94 9.38 13.06
C ILE A 126 -8.24 9.31 14.55
N GLU A 127 -9.00 8.28 14.97
CA GLU A 127 -9.29 8.08 16.38
C GLU A 127 -8.01 7.87 17.21
N LEU A 128 -7.06 7.07 16.71
CA LEU A 128 -5.76 6.87 17.35
C LEU A 128 -4.97 8.18 17.45
N LEU A 129 -4.87 8.94 16.36
CA LEU A 129 -4.18 10.24 16.34
C LEU A 129 -4.79 11.23 17.36
N ARG A 130 -6.12 11.27 17.47
CA ARG A 130 -6.81 12.14 18.43
C ARG A 130 -6.53 11.72 19.87
N ARG A 131 -6.50 10.41 20.16
CA ARG A 131 -6.15 9.86 21.48
C ARG A 131 -4.71 10.19 21.88
N GLU A 132 -3.76 10.04 20.95
CA GLU A 132 -2.34 10.40 21.18
C GLU A 132 -2.17 11.90 21.52
N LYS A 133 -2.91 12.77 20.83
CA LYS A 133 -2.89 14.22 21.10
C LYS A 133 -3.50 14.60 22.45
N GLN A 134 -4.52 13.87 22.90
CA GLN A 134 -5.11 14.09 24.23
C GLN A 134 -4.18 13.65 25.35
N GLN A 135 -3.48 12.52 25.18
CA GLN A 135 -2.50 12.04 26.16
C GLN A 135 -1.32 12.99 26.31
N SER A 136 -0.89 13.63 25.21
CA SER A 136 0.20 14.61 25.22
C SER A 136 -0.21 16.00 25.71
N ASN A 137 -1.50 16.34 25.73
CA ASN A 137 -2.00 17.63 26.22
C ASN A 137 -3.37 17.51 26.92
N PRO A 138 -3.41 17.14 28.20
CA PRO A 138 -4.63 16.78 28.92
C PRO A 138 -5.62 17.95 29.14
N ASP A 139 -5.19 19.20 28.98
CA ASP A 139 -6.04 20.38 29.17
C ASP A 139 -7.02 20.66 28.00
N MET A 140 -6.91 19.93 26.88
CA MET A 140 -7.78 20.11 25.72
C MET A 140 -9.10 19.32 25.86
N THR A 141 -9.92 19.73 26.83
CA THR A 141 -11.16 19.04 27.22
C THR A 141 -12.33 19.39 26.29
N THR A 142 -12.53 18.62 25.21
CA THR A 142 -13.90 18.35 24.70
C THR A 142 -13.97 16.95 24.07
N ASN A 143 -14.62 16.01 24.77
CA ASN A 143 -14.94 14.66 24.27
C ASN A 143 -15.69 14.66 22.92
N LYS A 144 -16.39 15.77 22.61
CA LYS A 144 -17.09 15.97 21.32
C LYS A 144 -16.14 15.95 20.10
N SER A 145 -14.85 16.20 20.29
CA SER A 145 -13.86 16.19 19.21
C SER A 145 -13.40 14.79 18.78
N LEU A 146 -13.54 13.76 19.65
CA LEU A 146 -12.99 12.43 19.38
C LEU A 146 -13.75 11.70 18.25
N PHE A 147 -15.08 11.82 18.24
CA PHE A 147 -15.98 11.16 17.30
C PHE A 147 -16.58 12.10 16.24
N GLY A 148 -16.01 13.30 16.09
CA GLY A 148 -16.42 14.24 15.04
C GLY A 148 -15.94 13.82 13.64
N PRO A 149 -16.45 14.47 12.57
CA PRO A 149 -16.00 14.19 11.21
C PRO A 149 -14.49 14.39 11.06
N ALA A 150 -13.88 13.62 10.16
CA ALA A 150 -12.47 13.74 9.82
C ALA A 150 -12.16 15.13 9.26
N LYS A 151 -11.20 15.84 9.85
CA LYS A 151 -10.72 17.11 9.30
C LYS A 151 -9.68 16.84 8.22
N PRO A 152 -9.64 17.59 7.10
CA PRO A 152 -8.63 17.42 6.05
C PRO A 152 -7.18 17.45 6.58
N ARG A 153 -6.91 18.29 7.58
CA ARG A 153 -5.59 18.36 8.24
C ARG A 153 -5.18 17.06 8.93
N GLU A 154 -6.13 16.34 9.55
CA GLU A 154 -5.87 15.06 10.21
C GLU A 154 -5.60 13.98 9.17
N ILE A 155 -6.39 13.95 8.09
CA ILE A 155 -6.19 13.04 6.96
C ILE A 155 -4.80 13.23 6.36
N ARG A 156 -4.43 14.48 6.07
CA ARG A 156 -3.12 14.83 5.53
C ARG A 156 -1.98 14.44 6.46
N GLU A 157 -2.13 14.67 7.76
CA GLU A 157 -1.11 14.29 8.75
C GLU A 157 -0.89 12.76 8.75
N ILE A 158 -1.96 11.97 8.72
CA ILE A 158 -1.88 10.50 8.68
C ILE A 158 -1.23 10.03 7.37
N ILE A 159 -1.69 10.53 6.23
CA ILE A 159 -1.14 10.17 4.92
C ILE A 159 0.35 10.59 4.81
N SER A 160 0.74 11.72 5.40
CA SER A 160 2.14 12.17 5.37
C SER A 160 3.13 11.23 6.07
N LYS A 161 2.66 10.47 7.06
CA LYS A 161 3.45 9.47 7.81
C LYS A 161 3.28 8.06 7.24
N CYS A 162 2.43 7.90 6.23
CA CYS A 162 2.07 6.62 5.65
C CYS A 162 3.13 6.16 4.65
N GLN A 163 3.37 4.85 4.62
CA GLN A 163 4.19 4.19 3.59
C GLN A 163 3.35 3.67 2.44
N ILE A 164 2.17 3.13 2.73
CA ILE A 164 1.29 2.47 1.78
C ILE A 164 -0.15 2.93 1.97
N LEU A 165 -0.74 3.54 0.94
CA LEU A 165 -2.14 3.92 0.91
C LEU A 165 -2.92 2.96 0.01
N CYS A 166 -3.79 2.13 0.61
CA CYS A 166 -4.63 1.16 -0.10
C CYS A 166 -6.07 1.67 -0.21
N MET A 167 -6.64 1.69 -1.40
CA MET A 167 -8.02 2.13 -1.60
C MET A 167 -8.67 1.50 -2.83
N THR A 168 -9.99 1.65 -2.97
CA THR A 168 -10.63 1.32 -4.24
C THR A 168 -10.35 2.40 -5.27
N CYS A 169 -10.31 2.02 -6.54
CA CYS A 169 -10.13 2.94 -7.66
C CYS A 169 -11.11 4.13 -7.62
N SER A 170 -12.39 3.86 -7.32
CA SER A 170 -13.44 4.87 -7.17
C SER A 170 -13.21 5.88 -6.04
N GLY A 171 -12.39 5.53 -5.04
CA GLY A 171 -12.08 6.41 -3.93
C GLY A 171 -10.98 7.42 -4.22
N VAL A 172 -10.15 7.18 -5.25
CA VAL A 172 -8.94 7.99 -5.52
C VAL A 172 -9.28 9.46 -5.73
N GLY A 173 -10.40 9.76 -6.39
CA GLY A 173 -10.86 11.13 -6.64
C GLY A 173 -11.21 11.95 -5.39
N ILE A 174 -11.26 11.32 -4.20
CA ILE A 174 -11.50 12.01 -2.92
C ILE A 174 -10.19 12.56 -2.33
N LEU A 175 -9.04 12.06 -2.79
CA LEU A 175 -7.74 12.47 -2.28
C LEU A 175 -7.41 13.92 -2.65
N GLU A 176 -6.68 14.60 -1.77
CA GLU A 176 -6.28 15.99 -2.02
C GLU A 176 -5.27 16.06 -3.19
N PRO A 177 -5.44 16.97 -4.17
CA PRO A 177 -4.57 17.07 -5.34
C PRO A 177 -3.08 17.37 -5.05
N CYS A 178 -2.75 17.77 -3.82
CA CYS A 178 -1.37 18.02 -3.43
C CYS A 178 -0.61 16.76 -3.01
N LEU A 179 -1.30 15.62 -2.85
CA LEU A 179 -0.66 14.34 -2.58
C LEU A 179 0.06 13.86 -3.84
N LYS A 180 1.26 13.30 -3.67
CA LYS A 180 2.07 12.79 -4.77
C LYS A 180 2.35 11.32 -4.55
N PHE A 181 2.08 10.52 -5.57
CA PHE A 181 2.29 9.08 -5.57
C PHE A 181 3.32 8.74 -6.65
N PRO A 182 4.63 8.71 -6.32
CA PRO A 182 5.67 8.38 -7.29
C PRO A 182 5.56 6.94 -7.80
N PHE A 183 4.94 6.07 -7.00
CA PHE A 183 4.66 4.68 -7.34
C PHE A 183 3.18 4.40 -7.12
N ILE A 184 2.54 3.82 -8.14
CA ILE A 184 1.14 3.42 -8.14
C ILE A 184 1.08 1.96 -8.59
N LEU A 185 0.45 1.11 -7.80
CA LEU A 185 0.11 -0.25 -8.19
C LEU A 185 -1.40 -0.39 -8.33
N ILE A 186 -1.83 -1.00 -9.42
CA ILE A 186 -3.24 -1.24 -9.71
C ILE A 186 -3.44 -2.75 -9.87
N ASP A 187 -4.08 -3.38 -8.89
CA ASP A 187 -4.45 -4.81 -8.98
C ASP A 187 -5.77 -4.96 -9.76
N GLU A 188 -5.92 -6.09 -10.44
CA GLU A 188 -7.08 -6.38 -11.30
C GLU A 188 -7.34 -5.31 -12.38
N ALA A 189 -6.29 -4.69 -12.91
CA ALA A 189 -6.39 -3.55 -13.82
C ALA A 189 -7.23 -3.80 -15.10
N SER A 190 -7.39 -5.06 -15.51
CA SER A 190 -8.26 -5.42 -16.65
C SER A 190 -9.76 -5.26 -16.38
N GLN A 191 -10.16 -5.17 -15.11
CA GLN A 191 -11.56 -5.00 -14.70
C GLN A 191 -11.93 -3.54 -14.48
N ILE A 192 -10.95 -2.64 -14.61
CA ILE A 192 -11.15 -1.22 -14.40
C ILE A 192 -11.91 -0.63 -15.58
N THR A 193 -13.00 0.06 -15.24
CA THR A 193 -13.86 0.73 -16.21
C THR A 193 -13.75 2.25 -16.13
N ASP A 194 -13.21 2.80 -15.03
CA ASP A 194 -13.12 4.23 -14.80
C ASP A 194 -11.79 4.81 -15.32
N PRO A 195 -11.78 5.67 -16.36
CA PRO A 195 -10.55 6.31 -16.84
C PRO A 195 -9.93 7.28 -15.82
N ASN A 196 -10.65 7.70 -14.77
CA ASN A 196 -10.13 8.60 -13.74
C ASN A 196 -8.95 8.03 -12.96
N ILE A 197 -8.70 6.72 -13.03
CA ILE A 197 -7.52 6.07 -12.40
C ILE A 197 -6.22 6.46 -13.14
N LEU A 198 -6.31 6.95 -14.38
CA LEU A 198 -5.19 7.53 -15.12
C LEU A 198 -4.90 8.98 -14.75
N ILE A 199 -5.66 9.57 -13.83
CA ILE A 199 -5.47 10.94 -13.35
C ILE A 199 -4.83 10.86 -11.96
N PRO A 200 -3.48 10.90 -11.87
CA PRO A 200 -2.77 11.09 -10.61
C PRO A 200 -2.91 12.52 -10.09
#